data_AF-A0A4W5NDS3-F1
#
_entry.id   AF-A0A4W5NDS3-F1
#
_cell.length_a   1.000
_cell.length_b   1.000
_cell.length_c   1.000
_cell.angle_alpha   90.00
_cell.angle_beta   90.00
_cell.angle_gamma   90.00
#
_symmetry.space_group_name_H-M   'P 1'
#
loop_
_entity.id
_entity.type
_entity.pdbx_description
1 polymer ?
#
loop_
_entity_poly.entity_id
_entity_poly.type
_entity_poly.pdbx_seq_one_letter_code
_entity_poly.pdbx_strand_id
1 'polypeptide(L)'
;VHKNRANIFTRFVTILTHYKNFIDTHDKKLILFEGNRKVRRAEEEQLYFDHPERFEKWSQVLCREGLTGRCYWEVEWTGQEIRVGVAYKGICRRGLGYECGIGHNDMSWSLSCYDDYFNARHNKENIAIPAPSSRSHRVGVFLDWPAGTLSFYSVSSDTLTHLHTFHNKFTEPLYPGFRMWYRGSSVSLCKTTAGEC
;
A
#
# COMPACT_ATOMS: atom_id res chain seq x y z
N VAL A 1 -16.95 2.41 15.99
CA VAL A 1 -17.86 1.39 15.40
C VAL A 1 -17.01 0.32 14.75
N HIS A 2 -16.84 -0.82 15.41
CA HIS A 2 -16.12 -1.96 14.85
C HIS A 2 -16.97 -2.56 13.72
N LYS A 3 -16.38 -2.72 12.54
CA LYS A 3 -17.08 -3.33 11.40
C LYS A 3 -16.55 -4.76 11.24
N ASN A 4 -17.48 -5.71 11.15
CA ASN A 4 -17.16 -7.11 10.87
C ASN A 4 -16.75 -7.24 9.38
N ARG A 5 -15.67 -7.98 9.12
CA ARG A 5 -15.12 -8.26 7.78
C ARG A 5 -16.19 -8.74 6.78
N ALA A 6 -17.17 -9.53 7.22
CA ALA A 6 -18.26 -10.01 6.37
C ALA A 6 -19.30 -8.94 5.97
N ASN A 7 -19.48 -7.89 6.80
CA ASN A 7 -20.58 -6.92 6.66
C ASN A 7 -20.24 -5.71 5.78
N ILE A 8 -18.96 -5.42 5.51
CA ILE A 8 -18.59 -4.28 4.64
C ILE A 8 -18.64 -4.66 3.15
N PHE A 9 -18.51 -5.95 2.84
CA PHE A 9 -18.00 -6.37 1.53
C PHE A 9 -18.91 -7.31 0.74
N THR A 10 -20.18 -7.46 1.13
CA THR A 10 -21.09 -8.46 0.55
C THR A 10 -21.40 -8.31 -0.95
N ARG A 11 -20.89 -7.30 -1.68
CA ARG A 11 -21.18 -7.20 -3.12
C ARG A 11 -20.09 -6.75 -4.11
N PHE A 12 -18.92 -6.23 -3.74
CA PHE A 12 -17.99 -5.72 -4.76
C PHE A 12 -16.53 -5.75 -4.30
N VAL A 13 -15.95 -6.95 -4.19
CA VAL A 13 -14.51 -7.10 -3.99
C VAL A 13 -13.91 -7.80 -5.19
N THR A 14 -13.29 -7.04 -6.09
CA THR A 14 -12.24 -7.62 -6.94
C THR A 14 -11.08 -7.93 -6.02
N ILE A 15 -11.00 -9.19 -5.59
CA ILE A 15 -9.86 -9.66 -4.82
C ILE A 15 -8.69 -9.64 -5.78
N LEU A 16 -7.76 -8.78 -5.43
CA LEU A 16 -6.55 -8.48 -6.13
C LEU A 16 -5.55 -9.66 -5.95
N THR A 17 -6.03 -10.92 -5.90
CA THR A 17 -5.25 -12.16 -5.74
C THR A 17 -5.04 -12.90 -7.06
N HIS A 18 -5.88 -12.67 -8.06
CA HIS A 18 -5.74 -13.33 -9.36
C HIS A 18 -4.80 -12.61 -10.34
N TYR A 19 -4.40 -11.37 -10.03
CA TYR A 19 -3.84 -10.48 -11.04
C TYR A 19 -2.52 -9.76 -10.65
N LYS A 20 -1.92 -10.10 -9.50
CA LYS A 20 -0.81 -9.32 -8.95
C LYS A 20 0.57 -9.89 -9.24
N ASN A 21 1.23 -9.27 -10.21
CA ASN A 21 2.69 -9.20 -10.24
C ASN A 21 3.09 -7.75 -9.90
N PHE A 22 4.02 -7.54 -8.97
CA PHE A 22 4.74 -6.27 -8.88
C PHE A 22 5.40 -5.98 -10.23
N ILE A 23 5.44 -4.72 -10.65
CA ILE A 23 6.17 -4.37 -11.88
C ILE A 23 7.66 -4.60 -11.61
N ASP A 24 8.39 -5.07 -12.62
CA ASP A 24 9.87 -5.19 -12.62
C ASP A 24 10.61 -3.83 -12.47
N THR A 25 9.90 -2.79 -12.03
CA THR A 25 10.32 -1.38 -11.87
C THR A 25 10.46 -0.97 -10.41
N HIS A 26 10.52 -1.94 -9.50
CA HIS A 26 10.88 -1.68 -8.12
C HIS A 26 12.34 -1.20 -8.00
N ASP A 27 12.61 -0.46 -6.93
CA ASP A 27 13.98 -0.04 -6.60
C ASP A 27 14.95 -1.21 -6.48
N LYS A 28 16.23 -0.96 -6.78
CA LYS A 28 17.27 -2.01 -6.78
C LYS A 28 17.50 -2.58 -5.38
N LYS A 29 17.05 -1.94 -4.30
CA LYS A 29 17.14 -2.50 -2.94
C LYS A 29 15.95 -3.37 -2.57
N LEU A 30 15.03 -3.65 -3.49
CA LEU A 30 13.86 -4.48 -3.23
C LEU A 30 14.00 -5.85 -3.89
N ILE A 31 13.72 -6.90 -3.11
CA ILE A 31 13.65 -8.27 -3.60
C ILE A 31 12.20 -8.76 -3.49
N LEU A 32 11.71 -9.37 -4.57
CA LEU A 32 10.38 -9.98 -4.66
C LEU A 32 10.44 -11.47 -4.32
N PHE A 33 9.44 -11.96 -3.58
CA PHE A 33 9.30 -13.35 -3.16
C PHE A 33 7.87 -13.86 -3.38
N GLU A 34 7.70 -15.18 -3.27
CA GLU A 34 6.40 -15.87 -3.20
C GLU A 34 5.48 -15.60 -4.41
N GLY A 35 6.07 -15.54 -5.61
CA GLY A 35 5.38 -15.17 -6.83
C GLY A 35 4.98 -13.69 -6.83
N ASN A 36 5.92 -12.81 -6.49
CA ASN A 36 5.73 -11.35 -6.46
C ASN A 36 4.56 -10.90 -5.57
N ARG A 37 4.38 -11.55 -4.41
CA ARG A 37 3.38 -11.16 -3.41
C ARG A 37 3.99 -10.60 -2.13
N LYS A 38 5.27 -10.87 -1.92
CA LYS A 38 6.05 -10.35 -0.81
C LYS A 38 7.23 -9.55 -1.33
N VAL A 39 7.49 -8.42 -0.71
CA VAL A 39 8.60 -7.52 -1.02
C VAL A 39 9.38 -7.28 0.24
N ARG A 40 10.71 -7.40 0.17
CA ARG A 40 11.60 -7.09 1.27
C ARG A 40 12.68 -6.13 0.82
N ARG A 41 13.06 -5.20 1.69
CA ARG A 41 14.23 -4.37 1.47
C ARG A 41 15.51 -5.14 1.81
N ALA A 42 16.37 -5.29 0.81
CA ALA A 42 17.69 -5.86 0.90
C ALA A 42 18.69 -4.87 1.54
N GLU A 43 19.82 -5.43 1.95
CA GLU A 43 21.01 -4.69 2.38
C GLU A 43 21.71 -4.05 1.18
N GLU A 44 21.90 -4.83 0.13
CA GLU A 44 22.62 -4.45 -1.09
C GLU A 44 21.68 -4.23 -2.27
N GLU A 45 22.15 -3.45 -3.23
CA GLU A 45 21.46 -3.28 -4.51
C GLU A 45 21.54 -4.56 -5.35
N GLN A 46 20.40 -4.94 -5.90
CA GLN A 46 20.26 -6.10 -6.75
C GLN A 46 20.56 -5.71 -8.21
N LEU A 47 21.12 -6.66 -8.95
CA LEU A 47 21.47 -6.50 -10.36
C LEU A 47 20.22 -6.63 -11.26
N TYR A 48 19.39 -5.59 -11.28
CA TYR A 48 18.28 -5.48 -12.22
C TYR A 48 18.67 -4.61 -13.41
N PHE A 49 18.24 -5.03 -14.61
CA PHE A 49 18.35 -4.22 -15.82
C PHE A 49 17.60 -2.89 -15.64
N ASP A 50 18.14 -1.83 -16.21
CA ASP A 50 17.50 -0.52 -16.12
C ASP A 50 16.16 -0.51 -16.87
N HIS A 51 15.17 0.16 -16.28
CA HIS A 51 13.84 0.31 -16.85
C HIS A 51 13.37 1.75 -16.63
N PRO A 52 12.75 2.42 -17.62
CA PRO A 52 12.38 3.84 -17.52
C PRO A 52 11.41 4.13 -16.36
N GLU A 53 10.50 3.21 -16.07
CA GLU A 53 9.55 3.32 -14.96
C GLU A 53 10.12 2.92 -13.57
N ARG A 54 11.42 2.55 -13.49
CA ARG A 54 12.06 2.10 -12.24
C ARG A 54 12.25 3.25 -11.24
N PHE A 55 11.90 3.02 -9.98
CA PHE A 55 12.29 3.91 -8.90
C PHE A 55 13.80 3.85 -8.65
N GLU A 56 14.47 5.01 -8.65
CA GLU A 56 15.93 5.06 -8.63
C GLU A 56 16.52 5.08 -7.21
N LYS A 57 15.91 5.82 -6.28
CA LYS A 57 16.49 6.10 -4.95
C LYS A 57 15.56 5.81 -3.79
N TRP A 58 14.28 5.58 -4.07
CA TRP A 58 13.25 5.32 -3.07
C TRP A 58 12.94 3.83 -3.09
N SER A 59 13.18 3.12 -1.98
CA SER A 59 12.88 1.69 -1.85
C SER A 59 11.37 1.42 -1.81
N GLN A 60 10.73 1.59 -2.97
CA GLN A 60 9.32 1.49 -3.18
C GLN A 60 8.98 0.76 -4.49
N VAL A 61 7.74 0.30 -4.57
CA VAL A 61 7.20 -0.48 -5.68
C VAL A 61 5.73 -0.16 -5.87
N LEU A 62 5.26 -0.23 -7.11
CA LEU A 62 3.83 -0.24 -7.43
C LEU A 62 3.42 -1.62 -7.97
N CYS A 63 2.18 -2.00 -7.71
CA CYS A 63 1.52 -3.08 -8.42
C CYS A 63 1.32 -2.71 -9.90
N ARG A 64 1.19 -3.72 -10.75
CA ARG A 64 1.04 -3.54 -12.20
C ARG A 64 -0.30 -2.99 -12.63
N GLU A 65 -1.34 -3.26 -11.85
CA GLU A 65 -2.71 -2.92 -12.22
C GLU A 65 -3.15 -1.60 -11.62
N GLY A 66 -3.70 -0.75 -12.47
CA GLY A 66 -4.39 0.47 -12.05
C GLY A 66 -5.84 0.15 -11.71
N LEU A 67 -6.29 0.64 -10.57
CA LEU A 67 -7.64 0.43 -10.05
C LEU A 67 -8.52 1.64 -10.37
N THR A 68 -9.71 1.37 -10.92
CA THR A 68 -10.75 2.36 -11.24
C THR A 68 -12.11 2.03 -10.62
N GLY A 69 -12.18 0.95 -9.83
CA GLY A 69 -13.41 0.45 -9.22
C GLY A 69 -13.37 0.44 -7.69
N ARG A 70 -14.29 -0.34 -7.11
CA ARG A 70 -14.28 -0.67 -5.69
C ARG A 70 -13.38 -1.87 -5.44
N CYS A 71 -12.35 -1.69 -4.62
CA CYS A 71 -11.35 -2.71 -4.37
C CYS A 71 -10.98 -2.74 -2.89
N TYR A 72 -10.77 -3.94 -2.37
CA TYR A 72 -10.24 -4.15 -1.02
C TYR A 72 -9.04 -5.08 -1.08
N TRP A 73 -8.00 -4.75 -0.33
CA TRP A 73 -6.86 -5.65 -0.13
C TRP A 73 -6.28 -5.48 1.27
N GLU A 74 -5.68 -6.55 1.77
CA GLU A 74 -4.96 -6.56 3.03
C GLU A 74 -3.48 -6.79 2.78
N VAL A 75 -2.65 -6.16 3.61
CA VAL A 75 -1.22 -6.40 3.66
C VAL A 75 -0.76 -6.64 5.07
N GLU A 76 0.09 -7.64 5.23
CA GLU A 76 0.92 -7.80 6.40
C GLU A 76 2.25 -7.10 6.18
N TRP A 77 2.82 -6.57 7.26
CA TRP A 77 4.08 -5.87 7.19
C TRP A 77 4.98 -6.24 8.37
N THR A 78 6.28 -6.08 8.21
CA THR A 78 7.27 -6.27 9.28
C THR A 78 8.36 -5.21 9.19
N GLY A 79 8.92 -4.82 10.34
CA GLY A 79 9.93 -3.76 10.45
C GLY A 79 9.30 -2.43 10.85
N GLN A 80 9.97 -1.33 10.52
CA GLN A 80 9.53 0.02 10.89
C GLN A 80 9.38 0.92 9.66
N GLU A 81 8.53 1.95 9.78
CA GLU A 81 8.28 2.93 8.73
C GLU A 81 7.97 2.28 7.37
N ILE A 82 6.95 1.43 7.37
CA ILE A 82 6.38 0.86 6.15
C ILE A 82 5.34 1.82 5.62
N ARG A 83 5.30 2.08 4.30
CA ARG A 83 4.17 2.79 3.70
C ARG A 83 3.35 1.86 2.85
N VAL A 84 2.04 1.95 3.04
CA VAL A 84 1.02 1.27 2.26
C VAL A 84 0.15 2.35 1.65
N GLY A 85 -0.02 2.34 0.33
CA GLY A 85 -0.76 3.41 -0.32
C GLY A 85 -1.14 3.10 -1.74
N VAL A 86 -1.52 4.17 -2.45
CA VAL A 86 -1.80 4.18 -3.87
C VAL A 86 -1.16 5.41 -4.49
N ALA A 87 -0.77 5.31 -5.75
CA ALA A 87 -0.25 6.43 -6.53
C ALA A 87 -0.81 6.38 -7.94
N TYR A 88 -0.91 7.55 -8.56
CA TYR A 88 -1.06 7.63 -10.00
C TYR A 88 0.19 7.13 -10.72
N LYS A 89 0.02 6.71 -11.99
CA LYS A 89 1.14 6.17 -12.78
C LYS A 89 2.26 7.20 -12.94
N GLY A 90 1.89 8.48 -13.08
CA GLY A 90 2.78 9.61 -13.33
C GLY A 90 3.64 10.07 -12.15
N ILE A 91 3.59 9.41 -10.97
CA ILE A 91 4.49 9.74 -9.85
C ILE A 91 5.96 9.73 -10.31
N CYS A 92 6.73 10.73 -9.85
CA CYS A 92 8.16 10.81 -10.14
C CYS A 92 8.89 9.51 -9.76
N ARG A 93 9.81 9.06 -10.63
CA ARG A 93 10.60 7.83 -10.43
C ARG A 93 12.08 8.06 -10.13
N ARG A 94 12.61 9.27 -10.36
CA ARG A 94 14.05 9.55 -10.34
C ARG A 94 14.43 10.65 -9.37
N GLY A 95 15.59 10.50 -8.73
CA GLY A 95 16.06 11.46 -7.72
C GLY A 95 15.58 11.18 -6.30
N LEU A 96 16.06 12.03 -5.38
CA LEU A 96 15.90 11.90 -3.93
C LEU A 96 14.79 12.81 -3.36
N GLY A 97 14.14 13.60 -4.20
CA GLY A 97 13.15 14.56 -3.75
C GLY A 97 11.83 13.92 -3.32
N TYR A 98 11.06 14.66 -2.54
CA TYR A 98 9.78 14.25 -1.98
C TYR A 98 8.73 13.94 -3.06
N GLU A 99 8.87 14.55 -4.24
CA GLU A 99 7.99 14.32 -5.40
C GLU A 99 7.98 12.86 -5.87
N CYS A 100 9.01 12.07 -5.58
CA CYS A 100 9.09 10.66 -5.99
C CYS A 100 8.64 9.70 -4.88
N GLY A 101 8.47 10.18 -3.65
CA GLY A 101 8.09 9.36 -2.50
C GLY A 101 6.58 9.20 -2.33
N ILE A 102 6.09 7.97 -2.23
CA ILE A 102 4.67 7.70 -1.94
C ILE A 102 4.23 8.42 -0.65
N GLY A 103 3.14 9.19 -0.76
CA GLY A 103 2.52 9.98 0.31
C GLY A 103 3.11 11.38 0.51
N HIS A 104 4.15 11.76 -0.23
CA HIS A 104 4.82 13.07 -0.09
C HIS A 104 4.44 14.10 -1.17
N ASN A 105 3.57 13.72 -2.10
CA ASN A 105 3.14 14.52 -3.24
C ASN A 105 1.62 14.46 -3.40
N ASP A 106 1.10 15.27 -4.30
CA ASP A 106 -0.31 15.33 -4.72
C ASP A 106 -0.71 14.14 -5.63
N MET A 107 0.24 13.38 -6.13
CA MET A 107 0.04 12.20 -6.97
C MET A 107 -0.13 10.88 -6.20
N SER A 108 -0.12 10.92 -4.86
CA SER A 108 -0.17 9.71 -4.03
C SER A 108 -0.75 9.93 -2.64
N TRP A 109 -1.28 8.85 -2.08
CA TRP A 109 -1.88 8.76 -0.75
C TRP A 109 -1.35 7.53 -0.04
N SER A 110 -1.02 7.64 1.25
CA SER A 110 -0.52 6.49 1.99
C SER A 110 -0.77 6.55 3.48
N LEU A 111 -0.70 5.39 4.11
CA LEU A 111 -0.55 5.20 5.54
C LEU A 111 0.89 4.77 5.81
N SER A 112 1.61 5.50 6.65
CA SER A 112 2.86 5.02 7.23
C SER A 112 2.56 4.25 8.50
N CYS A 113 3.09 3.05 8.62
CA CYS A 113 2.89 2.12 9.71
C CYS A 113 4.15 2.10 10.59
N TYR A 114 3.94 2.33 11.88
CA TYR A 114 4.92 2.16 12.95
C TYR A 114 4.30 1.22 14.01
N ASP A 115 5.11 0.78 14.98
CA ASP A 115 4.62 -0.16 16.01
C ASP A 115 3.54 0.46 16.90
N ASP A 116 3.66 1.76 17.22
CA ASP A 116 2.79 2.43 18.21
C ASP A 116 1.83 3.45 17.60
N TYR A 117 1.97 3.79 16.32
CA TYR A 117 1.13 4.78 15.65
C TYR A 117 1.14 4.63 14.12
N PHE A 118 0.22 5.32 13.47
CA PHE A 118 0.15 5.47 12.03
C PHE A 118 0.21 6.93 11.64
N ASN A 119 0.63 7.20 10.41
CA ASN A 119 0.54 8.53 9.79
C ASN A 119 -0.16 8.42 8.45
N ALA A 120 -1.34 9.02 8.31
CA ALA A 120 -1.94 9.25 7.00
C ALA A 120 -1.17 10.39 6.32
N ARG A 121 -0.70 10.19 5.07
CA ARG A 121 0.12 11.16 4.33
C ARG A 121 -0.39 11.39 2.91
N HIS A 122 -0.46 12.65 2.52
CA HIS A 122 -0.76 13.13 1.16
C HIS A 122 -0.25 14.56 1.00
N ASN A 123 0.33 14.90 -0.16
CA ASN A 123 0.73 16.26 -0.50
C ASN A 123 1.51 17.02 0.60
N LYS A 124 2.52 16.36 1.19
CA LYS A 124 3.34 16.86 2.30
C LYS A 124 2.62 17.06 3.64
N GLU A 125 1.31 16.82 3.69
CA GLU A 125 0.56 16.80 4.94
C GLU A 125 0.66 15.42 5.59
N ASN A 126 0.66 15.40 6.92
CA ASN A 126 0.61 14.18 7.70
C ASN A 126 -0.35 14.32 8.88
N ILE A 127 -1.16 13.29 9.10
CA ILE A 127 -2.08 13.19 10.24
C ILE A 127 -1.64 11.98 11.08
N ALA A 128 -1.22 12.25 12.31
CA ALA A 128 -0.86 11.21 13.27
C ALA A 128 -2.12 10.55 13.84
N ILE A 129 -2.11 9.22 13.86
CA ILE A 129 -3.22 8.37 14.27
C ILE A 129 -2.67 7.40 15.32
N PRO A 130 -3.13 7.45 16.58
CA PRO A 130 -2.73 6.48 17.59
C PRO A 130 -3.07 5.05 17.15
N ALA A 131 -2.18 4.08 17.45
CA ALA A 131 -2.50 2.69 17.17
C ALA A 131 -3.68 2.22 18.04
N PRO A 132 -4.60 1.39 17.50
CA PRO A 132 -5.61 0.72 18.30
C PRO A 132 -5.00 -0.17 19.39
N SER A 133 -5.74 -0.40 20.47
CA SER A 133 -5.31 -1.25 21.60
C SER A 133 -4.92 -2.67 21.15
N SER A 134 -5.61 -3.20 20.14
CA SER A 134 -5.21 -4.42 19.45
C SER A 134 -4.14 -4.11 18.41
N ARG A 135 -2.87 -4.27 18.83
CA ARG A 135 -1.73 -4.16 17.92
C ARG A 135 -1.81 -5.24 16.85
N SER A 136 -1.76 -4.83 15.59
CA SER A 136 -1.70 -5.73 14.45
C SER A 136 -0.79 -5.15 13.38
N HIS A 137 0.10 -5.98 12.87
CA HIS A 137 0.93 -5.66 11.70
C HIS A 137 0.22 -6.01 10.39
N ARG A 138 -1.10 -5.83 10.35
CA ARG A 138 -1.93 -6.00 9.15
C ARG A 138 -2.80 -4.77 8.90
N VAL A 139 -2.75 -4.27 7.68
CA VAL A 139 -3.52 -3.10 7.22
C VAL A 139 -4.43 -3.50 6.08
N GLY A 140 -5.71 -3.14 6.21
CA GLY A 140 -6.71 -3.24 5.17
C GLY A 140 -6.85 -1.90 4.45
N VAL A 141 -6.93 -1.94 3.13
CA VAL A 141 -7.13 -0.76 2.29
C VAL A 141 -8.37 -0.97 1.46
N PHE A 142 -9.29 -0.02 1.54
CA PHE A 142 -10.50 0.02 0.73
C PHE A 142 -10.48 1.26 -0.15
N LEU A 143 -10.49 1.03 -1.46
CA LEU A 143 -10.65 2.06 -2.47
C LEU A 143 -12.08 2.01 -3.00
N ASP A 144 -12.79 3.12 -2.93
CA ASP A 144 -14.00 3.39 -3.70
C ASP A 144 -13.67 4.49 -4.70
N TRP A 145 -13.10 4.10 -5.84
CA TRP A 145 -12.65 5.03 -6.86
C TRP A 145 -13.80 5.91 -7.41
N PRO A 146 -14.99 5.36 -7.74
CA PRO A 146 -16.13 6.18 -8.16
C PRO A 146 -16.62 7.17 -7.11
N ALA A 147 -16.62 6.79 -5.83
CA ALA A 147 -17.01 7.69 -4.74
C ALA A 147 -15.89 8.65 -4.31
N GLY A 148 -14.67 8.48 -4.83
CA GLY A 148 -13.53 9.32 -4.47
C GLY A 148 -13.03 9.10 -3.04
N THR A 149 -13.10 7.87 -2.51
CA THR A 149 -12.65 7.57 -1.15
C THR A 149 -11.57 6.50 -1.10
N LEU A 150 -10.60 6.70 -0.21
CA LEU A 150 -9.56 5.74 0.12
C LEU A 150 -9.47 5.60 1.63
N SER A 151 -9.88 4.45 2.14
CA SER A 151 -9.95 4.17 3.58
C SER A 151 -8.91 3.14 4.01
N PHE A 152 -8.31 3.37 5.17
CA PHE A 152 -7.34 2.50 5.81
C PHE A 152 -7.88 1.96 7.13
N TYR A 153 -7.57 0.69 7.39
CA TYR A 153 -8.03 -0.04 8.57
C TYR A 153 -6.86 -0.82 9.18
N SER A 154 -6.79 -0.85 10.51
CA SER A 154 -6.04 -1.89 11.23
C SER A 154 -6.89 -3.16 11.26
N VAL A 155 -6.29 -4.30 10.93
CA VAL A 155 -6.96 -5.59 10.83
C VAL A 155 -6.48 -6.50 11.95
N SER A 156 -7.31 -6.80 12.94
CA SER A 156 -6.99 -7.72 14.02
C SER A 156 -7.99 -8.87 14.02
N SER A 157 -7.52 -10.08 13.73
CA SER A 157 -8.40 -11.23 13.43
C SER A 157 -9.43 -10.85 12.36
N ASP A 158 -10.73 -10.96 12.64
CA ASP A 158 -11.81 -10.54 11.71
C ASP A 158 -12.39 -9.14 12.01
N THR A 159 -11.72 -8.37 12.86
CA THR A 159 -12.15 -7.02 13.23
C THR A 159 -11.38 -5.96 12.43
N LEU A 160 -12.13 -5.05 11.79
CA LEU A 160 -11.60 -3.87 11.14
C LEU A 160 -11.78 -2.64 12.02
N THR A 161 -10.67 -2.03 12.41
CA THR A 161 -10.65 -0.74 13.09
C THR A 161 -10.25 0.33 12.10
N HIS A 162 -11.17 1.25 11.81
CA HIS A 162 -10.91 2.38 10.92
C HIS A 162 -9.79 3.26 11.46
N LEU A 163 -8.86 3.64 10.58
CA LEU A 163 -7.74 4.52 10.90
C LEU A 163 -7.93 5.89 10.25
N HIS A 164 -8.20 5.90 8.94
CA HIS A 164 -8.31 7.14 8.18
C HIS A 164 -9.05 6.94 6.86
N THR A 165 -9.70 8.00 6.37
CA THR A 165 -10.27 8.04 5.02
C THR A 165 -9.88 9.35 4.33
N PHE A 166 -9.18 9.22 3.20
CA PHE A 166 -9.00 10.34 2.28
C PHE A 166 -10.23 10.48 1.39
N HIS A 167 -10.58 11.74 1.10
CA HIS A 167 -11.60 12.10 0.13
C HIS A 167 -10.91 12.89 -0.99
N ASN A 168 -10.97 12.38 -2.22
CA ASN A 168 -10.40 13.05 -3.39
C ASN A 168 -11.12 12.63 -4.66
N LYS A 169 -11.23 13.54 -5.63
CA LYS A 169 -11.74 13.21 -6.97
C LYS A 169 -10.62 12.58 -7.79
N PHE A 170 -10.58 11.25 -7.82
CA PHE A 170 -9.59 10.54 -8.63
C PHE A 170 -9.85 10.74 -10.13
N THR A 171 -8.80 11.06 -10.88
CA THR A 171 -8.89 11.43 -12.30
C THR A 171 -8.31 10.37 -13.23
N GLU A 172 -7.50 9.46 -12.68
CA GLU A 172 -6.84 8.40 -13.42
C GLU A 172 -6.73 7.12 -12.55
N PRO A 173 -6.36 5.97 -13.13
CA PRO A 173 -6.23 4.73 -12.38
C PRO A 173 -5.21 4.84 -11.23
N LEU A 174 -5.55 4.26 -10.08
CA LEU A 174 -4.70 4.24 -8.90
C LEU A 174 -3.96 2.90 -8.77
N TYR A 175 -2.65 2.96 -8.62
CA TYR A 175 -1.80 1.78 -8.50
C TYR A 175 -1.44 1.57 -7.03
N PRO A 176 -1.79 0.43 -6.42
CA PRO A 176 -1.32 0.09 -5.08
C PRO A 176 0.20 0.13 -5.00
N GLY A 177 0.72 0.67 -3.91
CA GLY A 177 2.14 0.93 -3.77
C GLY A 177 2.63 0.74 -2.34
N PHE A 178 3.90 0.35 -2.23
CA PHE A 178 4.54 0.03 -0.97
C PHE A 178 5.92 0.64 -0.90
N ARG A 179 6.34 1.03 0.30
CA ARG A 179 7.69 1.53 0.57
C ARG A 179 8.21 0.98 1.88
N MET A 180 9.49 0.62 1.90
CA MET A 180 10.18 0.12 3.09
C MET A 180 11.39 1.02 3.38
N TRP A 181 11.41 1.70 4.52
CA TRP A 181 12.50 2.63 4.85
C TRP A 181 13.72 1.94 5.48
N TYR A 182 13.53 0.88 6.26
CA TYR A 182 14.63 0.17 6.89
C TYR A 182 14.97 -1.15 6.19
N ARG A 183 16.25 -1.55 6.28
CA ARG A 183 16.73 -2.86 5.80
C ARG A 183 16.01 -3.98 6.53
N GLY A 184 15.76 -5.09 5.85
CA GLY A 184 15.06 -6.25 6.41
C GLY A 184 13.54 -6.09 6.56
N SER A 185 13.02 -4.86 6.44
CA SER A 185 11.57 -4.61 6.49
C SER A 185 10.87 -5.21 5.27
N SER A 186 9.64 -5.68 5.45
CA SER A 186 8.90 -6.36 4.38
C SER A 186 7.41 -6.08 4.40
N VAL A 187 6.78 -6.29 3.24
CA VAL A 187 5.33 -6.27 3.04
C VAL A 187 4.93 -7.53 2.29
N SER A 188 3.83 -8.15 2.70
CA SER A 188 3.20 -9.26 2.00
C SER A 188 1.72 -9.03 1.81
N LEU A 189 1.24 -9.23 0.60
CA LEU A 189 -0.18 -9.21 0.29
C LEU A 189 -0.84 -10.47 0.88
N CYS A 190 -1.88 -10.27 1.68
CA CYS A 190 -2.59 -11.38 2.29
C CYS A 190 -3.34 -12.21 1.24
N LYS A 191 -3.32 -13.54 1.40
CA LYS A 191 -4.19 -14.43 0.64
C LYS A 191 -5.59 -14.32 1.23
N THR A 192 -6.53 -13.78 0.48
CA THR A 192 -7.94 -13.99 0.80
C THR A 192 -8.34 -15.30 0.15
N THR A 193 -8.78 -16.27 0.95
CA THR A 193 -9.44 -17.48 0.43
C THR A 193 -10.70 -17.02 -0.30
N ALA A 194 -10.74 -17.24 -1.61
CA ALA A 194 -11.99 -17.14 -2.36
C ALA A 194 -12.90 -18.24 -1.80
N GLY A 195 -13.87 -17.89 -0.96
CA GLY A 195 -14.67 -18.88 -0.26
C GLY A 195 -15.66 -18.34 0.78
N GLU A 196 -15.59 -17.07 1.16
CA GLU A 196 -16.60 -16.48 2.04
C GLU A 196 -17.16 -15.22 1.37
N CYS A 197 -18.11 -15.47 0.46
CA CYS A 197 -19.14 -14.52 0.05
C CYS A 197 -20.47 -15.06 0.53
#